data_AF-A0A7K6AJ36-F1
#
_entry.id   AF-A0A7K6AJ36-F1
#
_cell.length_a   1.000
_cell.length_b   1.000
_cell.length_c   1.000
_cell.angle_alpha   90.00
_cell.angle_beta   90.00
_cell.angle_gamma   90.00
#
_symmetry.space_group_name_H-M   'P 1'
#
loop_
_entity.id
_entity.type
_entity.pdbx_description
1 polymer ?
#
loop_
_entity_poly.entity_id
_entity_poly.type
_entity_poly.pdbx_seq_one_letter_code
_entity_poly.pdbx_strand_id
1 'polypeptide(L)'
;GDKMASNGALKVNKYLQVEGYENIYAIGDCADLKEAKMAYHAKLHANVAVTNIIHSLTHKSLKTYEPGSATFLLSMGRNDGVGQVNGYYVGRLLVSIAKSRDLFVSKSWKTMGQKMP
;
A
#
# COMPACT_ATOMS: atom_id res chain seq x y z
N GLY A 1 -8.42 -23.20 5.04
CA GLY A 1 -9.11 -22.42 6.09
C GLY A 1 -8.16 -21.93 7.17
N ASP A 2 -7.03 -22.60 7.40
CA ASP A 2 -6.01 -22.28 8.40
C ASP A 2 -5.12 -21.06 8.05
N LYS A 3 -5.00 -20.75 6.74
CA LYS A 3 -4.20 -19.62 6.20
C LYS A 3 -4.91 -18.27 6.24
N MET A 4 -6.14 -18.21 6.75
CA MET A 4 -6.88 -16.96 6.93
C MET A 4 -6.89 -16.57 8.40
N ALA A 5 -6.78 -15.28 8.67
CA ALA A 5 -7.07 -14.67 9.96
C ALA A 5 -8.58 -14.63 10.23
N SER A 6 -8.98 -14.27 11.45
CA SER A 6 -10.38 -14.22 11.85
C SER A 6 -11.22 -13.22 11.04
N ASN A 7 -10.59 -12.20 10.47
CA ASN A 7 -11.21 -11.20 9.59
C ASN A 7 -11.26 -11.62 8.11
N GLY A 8 -10.84 -12.85 7.77
CA GLY A 8 -10.81 -13.36 6.40
C GLY A 8 -9.58 -12.95 5.57
N ALA A 9 -8.66 -12.15 6.11
CA ALA A 9 -7.41 -11.81 5.43
C ALA A 9 -6.43 -12.99 5.41
N LEU A 10 -5.61 -13.10 4.38
CA LEU A 10 -4.56 -14.11 4.25
C LEU A 10 -3.39 -13.78 5.18
N LYS A 11 -3.01 -14.75 6.02
CA LYS A 11 -1.83 -14.64 6.88
C LYS A 11 -0.59 -14.64 6.00
N VAL A 12 0.26 -13.63 6.20
CA VAL A 12 1.51 -13.47 5.45
C VAL A 12 2.70 -13.34 6.39
N ASN A 13 3.86 -13.81 5.92
CA ASN A 13 5.12 -13.57 6.59
C ASN A 13 5.67 -12.17 6.26
N LYS A 14 6.84 -11.85 6.84
CA LYS A 14 7.52 -10.56 6.64
C LYS A 14 7.97 -10.28 5.19
N TYR A 15 7.92 -11.27 4.30
CA TYR A 15 8.24 -11.15 2.87
C TYR A 15 6.99 -11.02 1.99
N LEU A 16 5.80 -10.91 2.62
CA LEU A 16 4.48 -10.89 1.98
C LEU A 16 4.07 -12.22 1.32
N GLN A 17 4.76 -13.31 1.66
CA GLN A 17 4.36 -14.65 1.23
C GLN A 17 3.26 -15.18 2.14
N VAL A 18 2.29 -15.89 1.58
CA VAL A 18 1.24 -16.57 2.36
C VAL A 18 1.90 -17.65 3.23
N GLU A 19 1.55 -17.70 4.51
CA GLU A 19 2.17 -18.66 5.44
C GLU A 19 2.08 -20.12 4.95
N GLY A 20 3.23 -20.79 4.90
CA GLY A 20 3.34 -22.17 4.39
C GLY A 20 3.57 -22.28 2.87
N TYR A 21 3.70 -21.16 2.16
CA TYR A 21 4.03 -21.12 0.73
C TYR A 21 5.20 -20.18 0.48
N GLU A 22 6.14 -20.59 -0.38
CA GLU A 22 7.29 -19.76 -0.77
C GLU A 22 7.05 -19.03 -2.10
N ASN A 23 6.04 -19.45 -2.87
CA ASN A 23 5.73 -18.98 -4.21
C ASN A 23 4.36 -18.27 -4.32
N ILE A 24 3.63 -18.10 -3.22
CA ILE A 24 2.34 -17.40 -3.18
C ILE A 24 2.49 -16.13 -2.35
N TYR A 25 2.08 -14.99 -2.90
CA TYR A 25 2.16 -13.69 -2.25
C TYR A 25 0.76 -13.08 -2.13
N ALA A 26 0.50 -12.39 -1.01
CA ALA A 26 -0.73 -11.62 -0.81
C ALA A 26 -0.39 -10.18 -0.42
N ILE A 27 -1.06 -9.21 -1.05
CA ILE A 27 -0.78 -7.78 -0.90
C ILE A 27 -2.07 -6.98 -0.77
N GLY A 28 -1.97 -5.80 -0.16
CA GLY A 28 -3.10 -4.88 -0.04
C GLY A 28 -4.13 -5.37 0.98
N ASP A 29 -5.41 -5.11 0.69
CA ASP A 29 -6.48 -5.27 1.68
C ASP A 29 -6.72 -6.73 2.08
N CYS A 30 -6.35 -7.69 1.22
CA CYS A 30 -6.48 -9.12 1.50
C CYS A 30 -5.36 -9.70 2.36
N ALA A 31 -4.28 -8.96 2.62
CA ALA A 31 -3.16 -9.45 3.44
C ALA A 31 -3.34 -9.06 4.92
N ASP A 32 -3.07 -9.98 5.84
CA ASP A 32 -3.16 -9.77 7.29
C ASP A 32 -1.96 -9.00 7.84
N LEU A 33 -1.88 -7.72 7.46
CA LEU A 33 -0.89 -6.76 7.93
C LEU A 33 -1.54 -5.75 8.89
N LYS A 34 -0.85 -5.46 10.00
CA LYS A 34 -1.29 -4.52 11.05
C LYS A 34 -1.04 -3.07 10.66
N GLU A 35 -1.79 -2.61 9.66
CA GLU A 35 -1.74 -1.24 9.16
C GLU A 35 -3.08 -0.86 8.51
N ALA A 36 -3.28 0.44 8.26
CA ALA A 36 -4.48 0.93 7.60
C ALA A 36 -4.55 0.42 6.15
N LYS A 37 -5.68 -0.18 5.79
CA LYS A 37 -5.93 -0.73 4.45
C LYS A 37 -6.13 0.40 3.45
N MET A 38 -5.11 0.65 2.63
CA MET A 38 -5.07 1.78 1.68
C MET A 38 -4.34 1.40 0.40
N ALA A 39 -4.78 1.99 -0.72
CA ALA A 39 -4.11 1.86 -2.01
C ALA A 39 -2.63 2.30 -1.98
N TYR A 40 -2.28 3.25 -1.11
CA TYR A 40 -0.89 3.66 -0.87
C TYR A 40 -0.03 2.48 -0.38
N HIS A 41 -0.48 1.77 0.65
CA HIS A 41 0.21 0.60 1.18
C HIS A 41 0.21 -0.55 0.18
N ALA A 42 -0.89 -0.79 -0.54
CA ALA A 42 -0.94 -1.80 -1.60
C ALA A 42 0.15 -1.59 -2.67
N LYS A 43 0.47 -0.34 -3.02
CA LYS A 43 1.59 -0.03 -3.92
C LYS A 43 2.95 -0.38 -3.29
N LEU A 44 3.16 -0.09 -2.01
CA LEU A 44 4.40 -0.45 -1.31
C LEU A 44 4.56 -1.98 -1.22
N HIS A 45 3.48 -2.69 -0.92
CA HIS A 45 3.43 -4.14 -0.94
C HIS A 45 3.81 -4.70 -2.31
N ALA A 46 3.22 -4.16 -3.39
CA ALA A 46 3.51 -4.59 -4.75
C ALA A 46 5.01 -4.47 -5.08
N ASN A 47 5.66 -3.37 -4.68
CA ASN A 47 7.11 -3.19 -4.89
C ASN A 47 7.95 -4.28 -4.20
N VAL A 48 7.60 -4.65 -2.96
CA VAL A 48 8.30 -5.71 -2.22
C VAL A 48 8.00 -7.09 -2.83
N ALA A 49 6.73 -7.39 -3.12
CA ALA A 49 6.33 -8.65 -3.71
C ALA A 49 7.01 -8.90 -5.07
N VAL A 50 7.02 -7.90 -5.97
CA VAL A 50 7.73 -8.01 -7.27
C VAL A 50 9.22 -8.24 -7.07
N THR A 51 9.86 -7.51 -6.15
CA THR A 51 11.29 -7.71 -5.83
C THR A 51 11.53 -9.14 -5.35
N ASN A 52 10.67 -9.66 -4.47
CA ASN A 52 10.80 -10.99 -3.89
C ASN A 52 10.52 -12.11 -4.90
N ILE A 53 9.59 -11.91 -5.83
CA ILE A 53 9.39 -12.83 -6.96
C ILE A 53 10.67 -12.92 -7.79
N ILE A 54 11.25 -11.78 -8.18
CA ILE A 54 12.52 -11.76 -8.94
C ILE A 54 13.65 -12.40 -8.15
N HIS A 55 13.77 -12.10 -6.84
CA HIS A 55 14.80 -12.67 -5.99
C HIS A 55 14.65 -14.18 -5.82
N SER A 56 13.41 -14.69 -5.71
CA SER A 56 13.13 -16.12 -5.65
C SER A 56 13.58 -16.84 -6.94
N LEU A 57 13.30 -16.23 -8.10
CA LEU A 57 13.71 -16.76 -9.42
C LEU A 57 15.23 -16.67 -9.66
N THR A 58 15.92 -15.74 -9.00
CA THR A 58 17.35 -15.49 -9.18
C THR A 58 18.21 -15.97 -8.00
N HIS A 59 17.61 -16.72 -7.07
CA HIS A 59 18.23 -17.24 -5.85
C HIS A 59 18.94 -16.16 -5.00
N LYS A 60 18.34 -14.97 -4.90
CA LYS A 60 18.78 -13.86 -4.03
C LYS A 60 17.98 -13.84 -2.73
N SER A 61 18.53 -13.16 -1.71
CA SER A 61 17.85 -12.98 -0.42
C SER A 61 16.57 -12.16 -0.54
N LEU A 62 15.49 -12.60 0.11
CA LEU A 62 14.21 -11.88 0.09
C LEU A 62 14.27 -10.58 0.90
N LYS A 63 13.55 -9.57 0.43
CA LYS A 63 13.38 -8.27 1.06
C LYS A 63 12.19 -8.28 2.01
N THR A 64 12.40 -7.82 3.23
CA THR A 64 11.34 -7.65 4.23
C THR A 64 10.46 -6.43 3.92
N TYR A 65 9.16 -6.55 4.18
CA TYR A 65 8.22 -5.44 4.26
C TYR A 65 8.06 -5.00 5.72
N GLU A 66 8.33 -3.72 5.97
CA GLU A 66 8.11 -3.08 7.27
C GLU A 66 7.04 -1.99 7.09
N PRO A 67 5.92 -2.05 7.82
CA PRO A 67 4.91 -1.00 7.80
C PRO A 67 5.51 0.36 8.15
N GLY A 68 5.23 1.37 7.31
CA GLY A 68 5.69 2.74 7.53
C GLY A 68 4.84 3.50 8.55
N SER A 69 5.28 4.72 8.88
CA SER A 69 4.48 5.66 9.67
C SER A 69 3.15 5.99 8.97
N ALA A 70 2.08 6.11 9.75
CA ALA A 70 0.78 6.52 9.24
C ALA A 70 0.87 7.91 8.60
N THR A 71 0.61 7.96 7.29
CA THR A 71 0.44 9.20 6.54
C THR A 71 -0.92 9.17 5.88
N PHE A 72 -1.77 10.14 6.20
CA PHE A 72 -3.10 10.24 5.62
C PHE A 72 -3.45 11.68 5.32
N LEU A 73 -4.00 11.92 4.14
CA LEU A 73 -4.59 13.20 3.76
C LEU A 73 -6.08 12.96 3.48
N LEU A 74 -6.94 13.70 4.13
CA LEU A 74 -8.40 13.68 3.98
C LEU A 74 -8.86 14.99 3.35
N SER A 75 -9.33 14.94 2.11
CA SER A 75 -9.93 16.08 1.43
C SER A 75 -11.32 16.39 1.98
N MET A 76 -11.60 17.66 2.26
CA MET A 76 -12.91 18.20 2.66
C MET A 76 -13.44 19.09 1.53
N GLY A 77 -13.78 18.47 0.40
CA GLY A 77 -14.10 19.19 -0.84
C GLY A 77 -12.86 19.69 -1.59
N ARG A 78 -13.07 20.40 -2.69
CA ARG A 78 -12.02 20.73 -3.69
C ARG A 78 -10.86 21.57 -3.13
N ASN A 79 -11.14 22.42 -2.14
CA ASN A 79 -10.20 23.44 -1.65
C ASN A 79 -9.84 23.29 -0.17
N ASP A 80 -10.27 22.20 0.48
CA ASP A 80 -10.01 22.00 1.89
C ASP A 80 -9.60 20.56 2.22
N GLY A 81 -9.05 20.38 3.41
CA GLY A 81 -8.70 19.08 3.95
C GLY A 81 -7.74 19.14 5.13
N VAL A 82 -7.65 18.01 5.81
CA VAL A 82 -6.78 17.78 6.96
C VAL A 82 -5.93 16.55 6.71
N GLY A 83 -4.73 16.51 7.28
CA GLY A 83 -3.91 15.32 7.18
C GLY A 83 -2.95 15.18 8.33
N GLN A 84 -2.29 14.03 8.33
CA GLN A 84 -1.18 13.72 9.21
C GLN A 84 -0.05 13.14 8.35
N VAL A 85 1.17 13.65 8.53
CA VAL A 85 2.37 13.15 7.88
C VAL A 85 3.41 12.94 8.97
N ASN A 86 3.86 11.68 9.15
CA ASN A 86 4.87 11.34 10.16
C ASN A 86 4.56 11.87 11.57
N GLY A 87 3.28 11.80 11.97
CA GLY A 87 2.82 12.27 13.29
C GLY A 87 2.43 13.75 13.33
N TYR A 88 2.85 14.58 12.37
CA TYR A 88 2.54 16.01 12.33
C TYR A 88 1.24 16.30 11.59
N TYR A 89 0.41 17.18 12.16
CA TYR A 89 -0.80 17.67 11.50
C TYR A 89 -0.47 18.61 10.35
N VAL A 90 -1.07 18.35 9.19
CA VAL A 90 -0.96 19.21 8.01
C VAL A 90 -2.34 19.74 7.64
N GLY A 91 -2.41 21.04 7.35
CA GLY A 91 -3.65 21.73 7.06
C GLY A 91 -3.97 21.84 5.56
N ARG A 92 -4.99 22.65 5.30
CA ARG A 92 -5.62 22.93 4.01
C ARG A 92 -4.70 22.98 2.78
N LEU A 93 -3.60 23.73 2.84
CA LEU A 93 -2.76 24.00 1.67
C LEU A 93 -2.07 22.73 1.12
N LEU A 94 -1.56 21.88 2.00
CA LEU A 94 -0.87 20.65 1.60
C LEU A 94 -1.87 19.61 1.08
N VAL A 95 -3.03 19.50 1.73
CA VAL A 95 -4.08 18.55 1.35
C VAL A 95 -4.74 18.94 0.03
N SER A 96 -4.99 20.23 -0.19
CA SER A 96 -5.66 20.70 -1.41
C SER A 96 -4.79 20.50 -2.65
N ILE A 97 -3.49 20.78 -2.56
CA ILE A 97 -2.53 20.63 -3.66
C ILE A 97 -2.29 19.15 -3.98
N ALA A 98 -2.09 18.33 -2.94
CA ALA A 98 -1.73 16.92 -3.14
C ALA A 98 -2.94 16.07 -3.52
N LYS A 99 -4.06 16.22 -2.79
CA LYS A 99 -5.21 15.30 -2.89
C LYS A 99 -6.47 15.96 -3.44
N SER A 100 -6.90 17.12 -2.95
CA SER A 100 -8.25 17.62 -3.27
C SER A 100 -8.47 18.07 -4.72
N ARG A 101 -7.41 18.26 -5.51
CA ARG A 101 -7.53 18.62 -6.95
C ARG A 101 -7.91 17.46 -7.87
N ASP A 102 -7.39 16.27 -7.61
CA ASP A 102 -7.50 15.12 -8.53
C ASP A 102 -7.54 13.77 -7.81
N LEU A 103 -7.52 13.75 -6.47
CA LEU A 103 -7.51 12.55 -5.64
C LEU A 103 -6.41 11.54 -6.03
N PHE A 104 -5.33 12.00 -6.66
CA PHE A 104 -4.27 11.18 -7.27
C PHE A 104 -4.71 10.26 -8.43
N VAL A 105 -5.86 10.53 -9.05
CA VAL A 105 -6.38 9.73 -10.17
C VAL A 105 -5.42 9.79 -11.36
N SER A 106 -5.03 10.98 -11.82
CA SER A 106 -4.08 11.13 -12.93
C SER A 106 -2.74 10.44 -12.67
N LYS A 107 -2.27 10.44 -11.42
CA LYS A 107 -1.03 9.75 -11.02
C LYS A 107 -1.17 8.24 -11.12
N SER A 108 -2.34 7.70 -10.78
CA SER A 108 -2.64 6.26 -10.89
C SER A 108 -2.65 5.82 -12.35
N TRP A 109 -3.35 6.55 -13.23
CA TRP A 109 -3.35 6.30 -14.68
C TRP A 109 -1.94 6.33 -15.28
N LYS A 110 -1.16 7.36 -14.96
CA LYS A 110 0.25 7.46 -15.38
C LYS A 110 1.10 6.28 -14.90
N THR A 111 0.91 5.85 -13.63
CA THR A 111 1.65 4.71 -13.07
C THR A 111 1.32 3.41 -13.80
N MET A 112 0.07 3.24 -14.24
CA MET A 112 -0.37 2.08 -15.02
C MET A 112 -0.02 2.17 -16.51
N GLY A 113 0.61 3.27 -16.97
CA GLY A 113 0.89 3.49 -18.39
C GLY A 113 -0.37 3.68 -19.23
N GLN A 114 -1.48 4.12 -18.62
CA GLN A 114 -2.80 4.21 -19.24
C GLN A 114 -3.22 5.68 -19.41
N LYS A 115 -4.11 5.94 -20.38
CA LYS A 115 -4.74 7.26 -20.55
C LYS A 115 -5.94 7.37 -19.63
N MET A 116 -6.08 8.53 -18.99
CA MET A 116 -7.25 8.85 -18.19
C MET A 116 -8.47 8.95 -19.12
N PRO A 117 -9.61 8.32 -18.78
CA PRO A 117 -10.85 8.43 -19.55
C PRO A 117 -11.45 9.84 -19.50
#